data_AF-A0AA88LHB6-F1
#
_entry.id   AF-A0AA88LHB6-F1
#
_cell.length_a   1.000
_cell.length_b   1.000
_cell.length_c   1.000
_cell.angle_alpha   90.00
_cell.angle_beta   90.00
_cell.angle_gamma   90.00
#
_symmetry.space_group_name_H-M   'P 1'
#
loop_
_entity.id
_entity.type
_entity.pdbx_description
1 polymer ?
#
loop_
_entity_poly.entity_id
_entity_poly.type
_entity_poly.pdbx_seq_one_letter_code
_entity_poly.pdbx_strand_id
1 'polypeptide(L)'
;MSFVKVRSKNRHSRRSEAPARFYVSEVDLLCKNSYGFYGNSEWRGYCSKCKEAGNIGKARAKPLDFLEKTKSKVSRSVSDIGESMKTTLQSAESSLPRIDERRKLASPSFGKSSATKLLRKSPSKDRSLSPESRRVVEVISASLKTHGSHIESEVFSFLKQAFRKIEQSLNDEQTHNEDLSNIFKDIYQSFKDKLEHNFNHFSSDDVESLADKVEQYLCTRLYRKLTYNGFSVEEDKDLSLQKKTRQMNWITPEMIDCVVNEKLDSVQKLMVQAISNLTEIDSKRIPQDKLELIVDTCKLSF
;
A
#
# COMPACT_ATOMS: atom_id res chain seq x y z
N MET A 1 -9.64 8.88 -81.03
CA MET A 1 -9.31 7.80 -80.07
C MET A 1 -7.80 7.74 -79.94
N SER A 2 -7.11 7.79 -78.81
CA SER A 2 -7.42 8.11 -77.42
C SER A 2 -6.05 8.41 -76.79
N PHE A 3 -5.93 9.51 -76.06
CA PHE A 3 -4.70 9.89 -75.36
C PHE A 3 -4.39 8.90 -74.23
N VAL A 4 -3.21 8.29 -74.25
CA VAL A 4 -2.71 7.44 -73.16
C VAL A 4 -2.25 8.33 -72.02
N LYS A 5 -3.04 8.37 -70.94
CA LYS A 5 -2.77 9.13 -69.72
C LYS A 5 -1.77 8.35 -68.86
N VAL A 6 -0.50 8.77 -68.87
CA VAL A 6 0.52 8.24 -67.95
C VAL A 6 0.14 8.61 -66.52
N ARG A 7 -0.23 7.60 -65.73
CA ARG A 7 -0.66 7.75 -64.34
C ARG A 7 0.58 7.89 -63.45
N SER A 8 0.93 9.13 -63.10
CA SER A 8 1.94 9.44 -62.09
C SER A 8 1.57 8.75 -60.77
N LYS A 9 2.42 7.81 -60.32
CA LYS A 9 2.34 7.23 -58.97
C LYS A 9 2.89 8.26 -57.98
N ASN A 10 1.99 9.01 -57.33
CA ASN A 10 2.33 9.76 -56.12
C ASN A 10 2.82 8.78 -55.05
N ARG A 11 4.14 8.69 -54.87
CA ARG A 11 4.74 8.16 -53.64
C ARG A 11 4.46 9.18 -52.54
N HIS A 12 3.39 8.97 -51.78
CA HIS A 12 3.28 9.59 -50.47
C HIS A 12 4.43 9.07 -49.61
N SER A 13 5.46 9.91 -49.47
CA SER A 13 6.48 9.80 -48.44
C SER A 13 5.74 9.73 -47.09
N ARG A 14 5.69 8.54 -46.49
CA ARG A 14 5.34 8.41 -45.07
C ARG A 14 6.46 9.10 -44.31
N ARG A 15 6.25 10.37 -43.95
CA ARG A 15 6.98 11.00 -42.87
C ARG A 15 6.83 10.06 -41.68
N SER A 16 7.93 9.47 -41.22
CA SER A 16 8.01 8.81 -39.93
C SER A 16 7.68 9.87 -38.88
N GLU A 17 6.41 9.91 -38.44
CA GLU A 17 6.02 10.68 -37.27
C GLU A 17 6.89 10.19 -36.12
N ALA A 18 7.71 11.09 -35.57
CA ALA A 18 8.49 10.80 -34.38
C ALA A 18 7.52 10.35 -33.29
N PRO A 19 7.85 9.30 -32.52
CA PRO A 19 6.98 8.84 -31.44
C PRO A 19 6.66 10.00 -30.50
N ALA A 20 5.41 10.09 -30.06
CA ALA A 20 4.97 11.09 -29.10
C ALA A 20 5.84 10.97 -27.84
N ARG A 21 6.59 12.03 -27.51
CA ARG A 21 7.42 12.10 -26.31
C ARG A 21 6.58 12.61 -25.14
N PHE A 22 6.71 11.95 -24.00
CA PHE A 22 6.10 12.36 -22.74
C PHE A 22 7.15 13.11 -21.92
N TYR A 23 7.10 14.43 -21.98
CA TYR A 23 7.96 15.29 -21.15
C TYR A 23 7.13 15.91 -20.03
N VAL A 24 7.57 15.72 -18.79
CA VAL A 24 7.05 16.44 -17.62
C VAL A 24 8.15 17.39 -17.18
N SER A 25 7.86 18.70 -17.14
CA SER A 25 8.86 19.67 -16.74
C SER A 25 9.09 19.63 -15.23
N GLU A 26 10.31 19.89 -14.78
CA GLU A 26 10.64 19.96 -13.35
C GLU A 26 9.74 20.98 -12.62
N VAL A 27 9.41 22.09 -13.30
CA VAL A 27 8.51 23.13 -12.78
C VAL A 27 7.11 22.59 -12.49
N ASP A 28 6.62 21.63 -13.29
CA ASP A 28 5.31 21.00 -13.08
C ASP A 28 5.29 20.02 -11.89
N LEU A 29 6.46 19.56 -11.46
CA LEU A 29 6.63 18.67 -10.31
C LEU A 29 6.81 19.43 -9.00
N LEU A 30 7.24 20.70 -9.05
CA LEU A 30 7.52 21.50 -7.87
C LEU A 30 6.25 21.98 -7.16
N CYS A 31 6.37 22.20 -5.86
CA CYS A 31 5.30 22.73 -5.04
C CYS A 31 4.96 24.16 -5.45
N LYS A 32 3.65 24.43 -5.57
CA LYS A 32 3.13 25.75 -5.94
C LYS A 32 3.48 26.90 -4.99
N ASN A 33 3.82 26.60 -3.73
CA ASN A 33 4.05 27.61 -2.69
C ASN A 33 5.48 27.63 -2.14
N SER A 34 6.32 26.66 -2.53
CA SER A 34 7.67 26.53 -1.98
C SER A 34 8.64 26.03 -3.03
N TYR A 35 9.70 26.81 -3.26
CA TYR A 35 10.84 26.37 -4.06
C TYR A 35 11.60 25.24 -3.33
N GLY A 36 11.91 24.14 -4.02
CA GLY A 36 12.72 23.04 -3.51
C GLY A 36 11.98 21.83 -2.91
N PHE A 37 10.64 21.80 -2.94
CA PHE A 37 9.87 20.59 -2.58
C PHE A 37 8.97 20.17 -3.74
N TYR A 38 8.77 18.86 -3.91
CA TYR A 38 7.83 18.32 -4.88
C TYR A 38 6.37 18.45 -4.42
N GLY A 39 5.47 18.74 -5.36
CA GLY A 39 4.04 18.83 -5.14
C GLY A 39 3.34 17.47 -5.25
N ASN A 40 2.30 17.26 -4.47
CA ASN A 40 1.44 16.07 -4.56
C ASN A 40 0.19 16.40 -5.39
N SER A 41 -0.15 15.55 -6.36
CA SER A 41 -1.36 15.69 -7.20
C SER A 41 -2.66 15.63 -6.38
N GLU A 42 -2.71 14.78 -5.34
CA GLU A 42 -3.85 14.73 -4.40
C GLU A 42 -4.02 16.05 -3.64
N TRP A 43 -2.91 16.76 -3.40
CA TRP A 43 -2.88 18.06 -2.77
C TRP A 43 -2.74 19.17 -3.80
N ARG A 44 -3.23 18.98 -5.04
CA ARG A 44 -3.28 20.00 -6.10
C ARG A 44 -1.92 20.66 -6.40
N GLY A 45 -0.82 19.92 -6.25
CA GLY A 45 0.54 20.41 -6.46
C GLY A 45 1.16 21.12 -5.25
N TYR A 46 0.62 20.93 -4.05
CA TYR A 46 1.23 21.39 -2.79
C TYR A 46 2.05 20.28 -2.13
N CYS A 47 3.13 20.65 -1.44
CA CYS A 47 3.97 19.70 -0.68
C CYS A 47 3.39 19.37 0.70
N SER A 48 3.97 18.39 1.38
CA SER A 48 3.59 17.96 2.73
C SER A 48 3.64 19.10 3.76
N LYS A 49 4.64 19.98 3.69
CA LYS A 49 4.72 21.16 4.59
C LYS A 49 3.53 22.11 4.41
N CYS A 50 3.08 22.29 3.17
CA CYS A 50 1.90 23.11 2.89
C CYS A 50 0.61 22.46 3.39
N LYS A 51 0.55 21.12 3.42
CA LYS A 51 -0.54 20.37 4.06
C LYS A 51 -0.60 20.67 5.55
N GLU A 52 0.52 20.49 6.25
CA GLU A 52 0.60 20.68 7.69
C GLU A 52 0.30 22.12 8.11
N ALA A 53 0.72 23.11 7.30
CA ALA A 53 0.41 24.51 7.53
C ALA A 53 -1.03 24.94 7.14
N GLY A 54 -1.88 24.04 6.64
CA GLY A 54 -3.26 24.34 6.22
C GLY A 54 -3.37 25.24 4.97
N ASN A 55 -2.34 25.26 4.12
CA ASN A 55 -2.26 26.18 2.98
C ASN A 55 -2.79 25.61 1.64
N ILE A 56 -3.28 24.35 1.63
CA ILE A 56 -3.82 23.68 0.43
C ILE A 56 -5.08 24.37 -0.15
N GLY A 57 -5.83 25.10 0.69
CA GLY A 57 -7.13 25.70 0.32
C GLY A 57 -7.12 27.18 -0.06
N LYS A 58 -6.00 27.90 0.07
CA LYS A 58 -5.97 29.37 -0.08
C LYS A 58 -5.82 29.88 -1.52
N ALA A 59 -5.59 28.99 -2.50
CA ALA A 59 -5.59 29.35 -3.91
C ALA A 59 -6.92 28.95 -4.58
N ARG A 60 -7.58 29.95 -5.17
CA ARG A 60 -8.78 29.88 -6.01
C ARG A 60 -8.89 28.54 -6.74
N ALA A 61 -9.92 27.77 -6.42
CA ALA A 61 -10.30 26.57 -7.16
C ALA A 61 -10.61 26.94 -8.61
N LYS A 62 -9.74 26.55 -9.55
CA LYS A 62 -10.17 26.21 -10.91
C LYS A 62 -10.22 24.68 -10.97
N PRO A 63 -11.37 24.06 -11.27
CA PRO A 63 -11.44 22.63 -11.50
C PRO A 63 -10.46 22.25 -12.61
N LEU A 64 -9.61 21.25 -12.39
CA LEU A 64 -8.87 20.59 -13.45
C LEU A 64 -9.82 19.58 -14.12
N ASP A 65 -10.51 20.03 -15.17
CA ASP A 65 -11.27 19.19 -16.12
C ASP A 65 -10.31 18.35 -16.98
N PHE A 66 -9.59 17.39 -16.38
CA PHE A 66 -8.80 16.41 -17.15
C PHE A 66 -9.31 14.96 -17.04
N LEU A 67 -10.38 14.70 -16.28
CA LEU A 67 -10.94 13.35 -16.15
C LEU A 67 -12.46 13.24 -16.36
N GLU A 68 -13.09 14.16 -17.11
CA GLU A 68 -14.54 14.12 -17.34
C GLU A 68 -14.93 14.43 -18.79
N LYS A 69 -14.39 13.68 -19.76
CA LYS A 69 -14.89 13.66 -21.14
C LYS A 69 -15.02 12.25 -21.71
N THR A 70 -15.76 11.37 -21.02
CA THR A 70 -16.33 10.15 -21.62
C THR A 70 -17.72 9.79 -21.07
N LYS A 71 -18.48 10.77 -20.55
CA LYS A 71 -19.91 10.61 -20.21
C LYS A 71 -20.75 11.68 -20.88
N SER A 72 -21.09 11.48 -22.15
CA SER A 72 -22.32 12.01 -22.76
C SER A 72 -22.40 11.64 -24.23
N LYS A 73 -22.87 10.42 -24.53
CA LYS A 73 -23.71 10.17 -25.71
C LYS A 73 -24.39 8.80 -25.71
N VAL A 74 -25.03 8.40 -24.60
CA VAL A 74 -26.17 7.48 -24.68
C VAL A 74 -27.15 7.80 -23.55
N SER A 75 -28.19 8.55 -23.88
CA SER A 75 -29.42 8.63 -23.10
C SER A 75 -30.57 8.34 -24.06
N ARG A 76 -31.49 7.49 -23.61
CA ARG A 76 -32.59 6.75 -24.31
C ARG A 76 -32.16 5.29 -24.51
N SER A 77 -32.77 4.28 -23.88
CA SER A 77 -34.05 4.18 -23.17
C SER A 77 -34.02 2.90 -22.30
N VAL A 78 -34.69 2.96 -21.15
CA VAL A 78 -34.97 1.82 -20.26
C VAL A 78 -36.03 0.93 -20.94
N SER A 79 -35.87 -0.40 -20.89
CA SER A 79 -36.90 -1.45 -20.66
C SER A 79 -36.40 -2.81 -21.18
N ASP A 80 -36.44 -3.82 -20.30
CA ASP A 80 -36.53 -5.27 -20.54
C ASP A 80 -35.65 -5.97 -21.60
N ILE A 81 -34.91 -6.98 -21.15
CA ILE A 81 -35.12 -8.40 -21.48
C ILE A 81 -33.88 -9.18 -20.99
N GLY A 82 -34.11 -10.09 -20.05
CA GLY A 82 -33.13 -11.08 -19.65
C GLY A 82 -32.93 -12.17 -20.71
N GLU A 83 -32.01 -13.08 -20.40
CA GLU A 83 -31.97 -14.44 -20.94
C GLU A 83 -31.35 -14.63 -22.34
N SER A 84 -30.01 -14.69 -22.37
CA SER A 84 -29.18 -15.37 -23.40
C SER A 84 -27.71 -15.09 -23.08
N MET A 85 -26.76 -16.01 -22.91
CA MET A 85 -26.61 -17.38 -23.36
C MET A 85 -25.73 -18.15 -22.35
N LYS A 86 -26.26 -19.25 -21.82
CA LYS A 86 -25.47 -20.42 -21.48
C LYS A 86 -25.21 -21.17 -22.79
N THR A 87 -23.95 -21.47 -23.09
CA THR A 87 -23.39 -22.62 -23.83
C THR A 87 -22.08 -22.13 -24.41
N THR A 88 -20.93 -22.63 -23.96
CA THR A 88 -20.19 -23.72 -24.63
C THR A 88 -18.91 -23.93 -23.80
N LEU A 89 -18.37 -25.16 -23.83
CA LEU A 89 -17.07 -25.64 -23.27
C LEU A 89 -17.15 -26.50 -22.00
N GLN A 90 -17.81 -27.66 -22.13
CA GLN A 90 -17.22 -28.96 -21.79
C GLN A 90 -16.94 -29.62 -23.16
N SER A 91 -15.85 -30.36 -23.46
CA SER A 91 -15.22 -31.45 -22.70
C SER A 91 -13.88 -31.81 -23.35
N ALA A 92 -12.89 -32.27 -22.58
CA ALA A 92 -11.98 -33.37 -22.92
C ALA A 92 -11.18 -33.81 -21.67
N GLU A 93 -11.35 -35.09 -21.31
CA GLU A 93 -10.77 -35.85 -20.19
C GLU A 93 -9.24 -36.05 -20.38
N SER A 94 -8.37 -36.35 -19.41
CA SER A 94 -8.33 -37.49 -18.47
C SER A 94 -6.99 -37.39 -17.68
N SER A 95 -6.88 -37.67 -16.38
CA SER A 95 -6.33 -38.94 -15.86
C SER A 95 -6.34 -38.95 -14.31
N LEU A 96 -6.74 -40.10 -13.76
CA LEU A 96 -6.96 -40.50 -12.35
C LEU A 96 -5.63 -40.89 -11.62
N PRO A 97 -5.57 -41.31 -10.31
CA PRO A 97 -6.65 -41.85 -9.47
C PRO A 97 -6.75 -41.46 -7.97
N ARG A 98 -7.95 -41.80 -7.44
CA ARG A 98 -8.43 -41.85 -6.04
C ARG A 98 -7.90 -43.08 -5.28
N ILE A 99 -8.07 -43.08 -3.95
CA ILE A 99 -8.35 -44.21 -2.98
C ILE A 99 -8.13 -43.64 -1.54
N ASP A 100 -8.90 -43.85 -0.47
CA ASP A 100 -10.11 -44.66 -0.20
C ASP A 100 -10.85 -44.24 1.10
N GLU A 101 -12.12 -44.68 1.19
CA GLU A 101 -12.93 -45.17 2.36
C GLU A 101 -12.84 -44.54 3.78
N ARG A 102 -13.87 -44.44 4.63
CA ARG A 102 -15.19 -45.09 4.73
C ARG A 102 -16.09 -44.35 5.75
N ARG A 103 -17.39 -44.33 5.48
CA ARG A 103 -18.49 -43.95 6.40
C ARG A 103 -18.78 -45.08 7.39
N LYS A 104 -19.30 -44.75 8.59
CA LYS A 104 -20.50 -45.43 9.16
C LYS A 104 -21.37 -44.45 9.98
N LEU A 105 -22.64 -44.41 9.61
CA LEU A 105 -23.79 -43.88 10.33
C LEU A 105 -24.49 -45.03 11.06
N ALA A 106 -25.09 -44.78 12.22
CA ALA A 106 -26.33 -45.43 12.70
C ALA A 106 -26.89 -44.69 13.94
N SER A 107 -28.18 -44.39 13.90
CA SER A 107 -28.99 -43.64 14.89
C SER A 107 -29.64 -44.57 15.96
N PRO A 108 -30.75 -44.22 16.64
CA PRO A 108 -30.83 -43.53 17.94
C PRO A 108 -31.61 -44.33 19.03
N SER A 109 -31.56 -43.91 20.31
CA SER A 109 -32.67 -44.21 21.23
C SER A 109 -32.75 -43.37 22.51
N PHE A 110 -34.00 -43.31 22.98
CA PHE A 110 -34.68 -42.53 24.01
C PHE A 110 -34.03 -42.40 25.40
N GLY A 111 -34.34 -41.28 26.09
CA GLY A 111 -34.30 -41.19 27.55
C GLY A 111 -34.26 -39.75 28.09
N LYS A 112 -35.42 -39.17 28.44
CA LYS A 112 -35.52 -37.88 29.16
C LYS A 112 -35.08 -38.06 30.62
N SER A 113 -34.25 -37.15 31.15
CA SER A 113 -34.53 -36.41 32.40
C SER A 113 -33.38 -35.46 32.81
N SER A 114 -33.78 -34.20 33.03
CA SER A 114 -33.30 -33.22 34.00
C SER A 114 -31.81 -33.00 34.29
N ALA A 115 -31.43 -31.76 34.01
CA ALA A 115 -30.77 -30.83 34.93
C ALA A 115 -29.24 -30.74 34.94
N THR A 116 -28.83 -29.47 34.98
CA THR A 116 -27.57 -28.89 35.48
C THR A 116 -26.40 -28.68 34.50
N LYS A 117 -26.20 -27.39 34.19
CA LYS A 117 -24.92 -26.68 34.08
C LYS A 117 -23.77 -27.44 33.41
N LEU A 118 -23.57 -27.26 32.11
CA LEU A 118 -22.23 -27.20 31.50
C LEU A 118 -22.23 -26.24 30.29
N LEU A 119 -22.48 -24.96 30.54
CA LEU A 119 -21.91 -23.91 29.69
C LEU A 119 -20.40 -23.93 29.92
N ARG A 120 -19.70 -24.79 29.16
CA ARG A 120 -18.26 -24.72 28.99
C ARG A 120 -17.96 -23.34 28.39
N LYS A 121 -17.62 -22.38 29.24
CA LYS A 121 -16.76 -21.26 28.87
C LYS A 121 -15.56 -21.87 28.16
N SER A 122 -15.49 -21.70 26.85
CA SER A 122 -14.26 -21.91 26.10
C SER A 122 -13.18 -21.09 26.82
N PRO A 123 -12.07 -21.70 27.26
CA PRO A 123 -10.99 -20.93 27.85
C PRO A 123 -10.51 -19.97 26.76
N SER A 124 -10.61 -18.68 27.06
CA SER A 124 -9.95 -17.61 26.31
C SER A 124 -8.46 -17.96 26.27
N LYS A 125 -8.03 -18.66 25.21
CA LYS A 125 -6.62 -18.78 24.88
C LYS A 125 -6.16 -17.35 24.65
N ASP A 126 -5.40 -16.82 25.60
CA ASP A 126 -4.55 -15.66 25.37
C ASP A 126 -3.87 -15.88 24.02
N ARG A 127 -4.21 -15.06 23.02
CA ARG A 127 -3.60 -15.16 21.70
C ARG A 127 -2.13 -14.80 21.90
N SER A 128 -1.28 -15.82 21.99
CA SER A 128 0.15 -15.63 22.13
C SER A 128 0.67 -14.76 20.99
N LEU A 129 1.61 -13.85 21.28
CA LEU A 129 2.23 -12.97 20.29
C LEU A 129 2.76 -13.77 19.09
N SER A 130 2.65 -13.18 17.89
CA SER A 130 3.25 -13.75 16.68
C SER A 130 4.77 -13.88 16.83
N PRO A 131 5.43 -14.83 16.14
CA PRO A 131 6.88 -14.98 16.22
C PRO A 131 7.62 -13.67 15.93
N GLU A 132 7.16 -12.90 14.95
CA GLU A 132 7.72 -11.61 14.60
C GLU A 132 7.54 -10.58 15.71
N SER A 133 6.33 -10.50 16.28
CA SER A 133 6.08 -9.60 17.41
C SER A 133 6.90 -9.95 18.66
N ARG A 134 7.26 -11.23 18.85
CA ARG A 134 8.15 -11.66 19.94
C ARG A 134 9.58 -11.17 19.71
N ARG A 135 10.10 -11.33 18.48
CA ARG A 135 11.44 -10.83 18.11
C ARG A 135 11.59 -9.35 18.40
N VAL A 136 10.59 -8.54 18.04
CA VAL A 136 10.64 -7.09 18.33
C VAL A 136 10.69 -6.80 19.84
N VAL A 137 9.91 -7.52 20.63
CA VAL A 137 9.94 -7.39 22.10
C VAL A 137 11.31 -7.80 22.66
N GLU A 138 11.90 -8.87 22.13
CA GLU A 138 13.23 -9.34 22.53
C GLU A 138 14.32 -8.30 22.19
N VAL A 139 14.25 -7.67 21.01
CA VAL A 139 15.18 -6.60 20.60
C VAL A 139 15.06 -5.38 21.51
N ILE A 140 13.84 -4.95 21.83
CA ILE A 140 13.60 -3.82 22.75
C ILE A 140 14.12 -4.15 24.16
N SER A 141 13.80 -5.34 24.67
CA SER A 141 14.28 -5.81 25.97
C SER A 141 15.81 -5.85 26.01
N ALA A 142 16.45 -6.38 24.97
CA ALA A 142 17.91 -6.41 24.87
C ALA A 142 18.53 -5.00 24.90
N SER A 143 17.92 -4.03 24.21
CA SER A 143 18.35 -2.64 24.19
C SER A 143 18.16 -1.92 25.53
N LEU A 144 17.21 -2.35 26.36
CA LEU A 144 16.89 -1.71 27.64
C LEU A 144 17.55 -2.37 28.85
N LYS A 145 18.08 -3.59 28.71
CA LYS A 145 18.81 -4.31 29.78
C LYS A 145 19.97 -3.51 30.36
N THR A 146 20.60 -2.66 29.56
CA THR A 146 21.70 -1.78 29.96
C THR A 146 21.26 -0.63 30.87
N HIS A 147 19.96 -0.30 30.89
CA HIS A 147 19.43 0.90 31.57
C HIS A 147 18.64 0.57 32.85
N GLY A 148 18.39 -0.71 33.14
CA GLY A 148 17.76 -1.17 34.39
C GLY A 148 16.28 -1.58 34.24
N SER A 149 15.84 -2.49 35.12
CA SER A 149 14.54 -3.17 35.02
C SER A 149 13.33 -2.25 35.17
N HIS A 150 13.46 -1.13 35.90
CA HIS A 150 12.39 -0.14 36.05
C HIS A 150 12.06 0.55 34.71
N ILE A 151 13.10 0.95 33.97
CA ILE A 151 12.97 1.65 32.67
C ILE A 151 12.34 0.72 31.64
N GLU A 152 12.79 -0.54 31.60
CA GLU A 152 12.19 -1.56 30.74
C GLU A 152 10.68 -1.71 30.99
N SER A 153 10.28 -1.82 32.27
CA SER A 153 8.86 -1.93 32.65
C SER A 153 8.04 -0.71 32.22
N GLU A 154 8.59 0.50 32.38
CA GLU A 154 7.91 1.74 32.02
C GLU A 154 7.74 1.89 30.50
N VAL A 155 8.78 1.58 29.71
CA VAL A 155 8.70 1.59 28.24
C VAL A 155 7.68 0.55 27.74
N PHE A 156 7.67 -0.66 28.29
CA PHE A 156 6.66 -1.66 27.90
C PHE A 156 5.25 -1.30 28.35
N SER A 157 5.09 -0.62 29.48
CA SER A 157 3.80 -0.06 29.91
C SER A 157 3.29 0.98 28.91
N PHE A 158 4.17 1.90 28.51
CA PHE A 158 3.89 2.89 27.47
C PHE A 158 3.49 2.23 26.15
N LEU A 159 4.26 1.26 25.67
CA LEU A 159 3.99 0.54 24.42
C LEU A 159 2.62 -0.18 24.44
N LYS A 160 2.26 -0.79 25.57
CA LYS A 160 0.94 -1.42 25.74
C LYS A 160 -0.18 -0.37 25.72
N GLN A 161 0.03 0.79 26.33
CA GLN A 161 -0.94 1.89 26.32
C GLN A 161 -1.10 2.48 24.91
N ALA A 162 0.01 2.74 24.22
CA ALA A 162 0.04 3.21 22.84
C ALA A 162 -0.68 2.24 21.88
N PHE A 163 -0.37 0.95 21.98
CA PHE A 163 -1.04 -0.09 21.20
C PHE A 163 -2.56 -0.09 21.44
N ARG A 164 -3.01 -0.02 22.70
CA ARG A 164 -4.44 0.03 23.04
C ARG A 164 -5.13 1.28 22.52
N LYS A 165 -4.47 2.44 22.61
CA LYS A 165 -5.01 3.72 22.10
C LYS A 165 -5.25 3.63 20.59
N ILE A 166 -4.25 3.18 19.83
CA ILE A 166 -4.39 3.03 18.37
C ILE A 166 -5.42 1.96 18.02
N GLU A 167 -5.41 0.82 18.72
CA GLU A 167 -6.37 -0.25 18.50
C GLU A 167 -7.82 0.20 18.74
N GLN A 168 -8.05 1.04 19.75
CA GLN A 168 -9.36 1.60 20.04
C GLN A 168 -9.82 2.53 18.91
N SER A 169 -8.94 3.43 18.45
CA SER A 169 -9.23 4.33 17.33
C SER A 169 -9.46 3.59 16.00
N LEU A 170 -8.73 2.50 15.76
CA LEU A 170 -8.95 1.68 14.56
C LEU A 170 -10.30 0.97 14.55
N ASN A 171 -10.84 0.61 15.71
CA ASN A 171 -12.15 -0.02 15.81
C ASN A 171 -13.31 1.00 15.81
N ASP A 172 -13.01 2.30 15.90
CA ASP A 172 -14.00 3.36 15.82
C ASP A 172 -14.20 3.78 14.35
N GLU A 173 -15.35 3.42 13.78
CA GLU A 173 -15.72 3.68 12.38
C GLU A 173 -15.70 5.17 12.01
N GLN A 174 -15.74 6.08 13.00
CA GLN A 174 -15.70 7.52 12.76
C GLN A 174 -14.28 8.09 12.67
N THR A 175 -13.25 7.31 13.01
CA THR A 175 -11.87 7.82 13.00
C THR A 175 -11.37 7.95 11.57
N HIS A 176 -11.05 9.18 11.15
CA HIS A 176 -10.49 9.45 9.83
C HIS A 176 -8.98 9.11 9.79
N ASN A 177 -8.43 8.80 8.60
CA ASN A 177 -7.00 8.49 8.44
C ASN A 177 -6.05 9.60 8.92
N GLU A 178 -6.48 10.86 8.80
CA GLU A 178 -5.70 12.00 9.27
C GLU A 178 -5.62 12.02 10.81
N ASP A 179 -6.71 11.65 11.49
CA ASP A 179 -6.75 11.56 12.95
C ASP A 179 -5.91 10.39 13.44
N LEU A 180 -5.94 9.24 12.77
CA LEU A 180 -5.04 8.11 13.07
C LEU A 180 -3.57 8.50 12.91
N SER A 181 -3.22 9.21 11.83
CA SER A 181 -1.85 9.70 11.63
C SER A 181 -1.41 10.65 12.75
N ASN A 182 -2.30 11.56 13.18
CA ASN A 182 -2.03 12.45 14.31
C ASN A 182 -1.85 11.67 15.62
N ILE A 183 -2.65 10.62 15.86
CA ILE A 183 -2.49 9.75 17.04
C ILE A 183 -1.10 9.08 17.06
N PHE A 184 -0.63 8.58 15.91
CA PHE A 184 0.73 8.03 15.82
C PHE A 184 1.80 9.10 16.13
N LYS A 185 1.68 10.30 15.52
CA LYS A 185 2.60 11.42 15.78
C LYS A 185 2.64 11.80 17.25
N ASP A 186 1.48 11.94 17.90
CA ASP A 186 1.36 12.28 19.32
C ASP A 186 2.01 11.21 20.20
N ILE A 187 1.86 9.93 19.86
CA ILE A 187 2.49 8.82 20.58
C ILE A 187 4.01 8.90 20.47
N TYR A 188 4.56 9.14 19.28
CA TYR A 188 6.00 9.28 19.11
C TYR A 188 6.56 10.49 19.87
N GLN A 189 5.90 11.64 19.78
CA GLN A 189 6.34 12.83 20.50
C GLN A 189 6.27 12.62 22.01
N SER A 190 5.15 12.09 22.51
CA SER A 190 4.99 11.76 23.94
C SER A 190 6.02 10.74 24.43
N PHE A 191 6.48 9.84 23.56
CA PHE A 191 7.51 8.87 23.89
C PHE A 191 8.88 9.55 24.03
N LYS A 192 9.27 10.37 23.05
CA LYS A 192 10.52 11.13 23.09
C LYS A 192 10.57 12.05 24.32
N ASP A 193 9.51 12.84 24.55
CA ASP A 193 9.41 13.75 25.70
C ASP A 193 9.54 13.00 27.04
N LYS A 194 8.93 11.82 27.16
CA LYS A 194 9.06 10.98 28.37
C LYS A 194 10.48 10.47 28.57
N LEU A 195 11.16 10.07 27.49
CA LEU A 195 12.55 9.63 27.58
C LEU A 195 13.48 10.75 28.01
N GLU A 196 13.34 11.91 27.39
CA GLU A 196 14.18 13.08 27.67
C GLU A 196 13.94 13.65 29.07
N HIS A 197 12.70 13.66 29.56
CA HIS A 197 12.37 14.26 30.86
C HIS A 197 12.52 13.29 32.04
N ASN A 198 12.16 12.01 31.89
CA ASN A 198 12.20 11.05 33.00
C ASN A 198 13.54 10.32 33.09
N PHE A 199 14.30 10.28 32.00
CA PHE A 199 15.52 9.49 31.88
C PHE A 199 16.65 10.31 31.25
N ASN A 200 17.20 11.26 32.01
CA ASN A 200 18.34 12.12 31.65
C ASN A 200 19.65 11.37 31.25
N HIS A 201 19.62 10.04 31.19
CA HIS A 201 20.75 9.17 30.87
C HIS A 201 20.77 8.69 29.41
N PHE A 202 19.72 8.95 28.62
CA PHE A 202 19.72 8.60 27.20
C PHE A 202 20.41 9.69 26.38
N SER A 203 21.30 9.28 25.47
CA SER A 203 21.77 10.16 24.41
C SER A 203 20.65 10.48 23.44
N SER A 204 20.75 11.59 22.71
CA SER A 204 19.83 11.91 21.60
C SER A 204 19.73 10.76 20.59
N ASP A 205 20.85 10.10 20.31
CA ASP A 205 20.91 8.96 19.37
C ASP A 205 20.19 7.73 19.94
N ASP A 206 20.24 7.52 21.26
CA ASP A 206 19.55 6.40 21.90
C ASP A 206 18.03 6.61 21.91
N VAL A 207 17.58 7.86 22.08
CA VAL A 207 16.16 8.24 22.01
C VAL A 207 15.62 8.00 20.59
N GLU A 208 16.34 8.44 19.56
CA GLU A 208 16.00 8.17 18.15
C GLU A 208 15.96 6.66 17.88
N SER A 209 17.02 5.94 18.26
CA SER A 209 17.11 4.49 18.05
C SER A 209 16.03 3.71 18.79
N LEU A 210 15.55 4.19 19.95
CA LEU A 210 14.47 3.56 20.69
C LEU A 210 13.11 3.93 20.08
N ALA A 211 12.93 5.14 19.58
CA ALA A 211 11.74 5.55 18.84
C ALA A 211 11.53 4.68 17.57
N ASP A 212 12.59 4.37 16.83
CA ASP A 212 12.55 3.44 15.69
C ASP A 212 12.07 2.04 16.12
N LYS A 213 12.56 1.54 17.27
CA LYS A 213 12.10 0.24 17.81
C LYS A 213 10.63 0.29 18.25
N VAL A 214 10.16 1.42 18.76
CA VAL A 214 8.73 1.64 19.07
C VAL A 214 7.89 1.60 17.79
N GLU A 215 8.33 2.23 16.71
CA GLU A 215 7.68 2.15 15.40
C GLU A 215 7.60 0.70 14.95
N GLN A 216 8.73 -0.01 14.95
CA GLN A 216 8.80 -1.42 14.59
C GLN A 216 7.80 -2.26 15.42
N TYR A 217 7.67 -2.01 16.72
CA TYR A 217 6.72 -2.70 17.58
C TYR A 217 5.27 -2.42 17.19
N LEU A 218 4.90 -1.15 17.09
CA LEU A 218 3.53 -0.73 16.80
C LEU A 218 3.12 -1.20 15.40
N CYS A 219 3.91 -0.91 14.37
CA CYS A 219 3.63 -1.30 13.00
C CYS A 219 3.56 -2.82 12.86
N THR A 220 4.47 -3.59 13.46
CA THR A 220 4.42 -5.07 13.36
C THR A 220 3.17 -5.66 14.00
N ARG A 221 2.75 -5.14 15.16
CA ARG A 221 1.57 -5.67 15.87
C ARG A 221 0.26 -5.19 15.26
N LEU A 222 0.24 -3.98 14.72
CA LEU A 222 -0.94 -3.36 14.13
C LEU A 222 -1.05 -3.56 12.62
N TYR A 223 -0.03 -4.09 11.95
CA TYR A 223 0.04 -4.22 10.48
C TYR A 223 -1.26 -4.74 9.89
N ARG A 224 -1.73 -5.89 10.40
CA ARG A 224 -2.93 -6.54 9.88
C ARG A 224 -4.21 -5.74 10.15
N LYS A 225 -4.24 -4.85 11.13
CA LYS A 225 -5.37 -3.96 11.37
C LYS A 225 -5.26 -2.71 10.51
N LEU A 226 -4.07 -2.13 10.39
CA LEU A 226 -3.81 -0.96 9.57
C LEU A 226 -4.06 -1.24 8.08
N THR A 227 -3.66 -2.40 7.57
CA THR A 227 -3.82 -2.75 6.15
C THR A 227 -5.19 -3.30 5.79
N TYR A 228 -5.91 -3.94 6.73
CA TYR A 228 -7.22 -4.54 6.46
C TYR A 228 -8.40 -3.73 7.01
N ASN A 229 -8.21 -2.47 7.45
CA ASN A 229 -9.31 -1.70 8.06
C ASN A 229 -10.39 -1.20 7.07
N GLY A 230 -10.61 -1.91 5.96
CA GLY A 230 -11.79 -1.66 5.14
C GLY A 230 -11.85 -0.28 4.49
N PHE A 231 -10.71 0.39 4.26
CA PHE A 231 -10.67 1.56 3.40
C PHE A 231 -10.87 1.10 1.95
N SER A 232 -12.12 0.78 1.58
CA SER A 232 -12.53 0.47 0.21
C SER A 232 -11.95 1.48 -0.78
N VAL A 233 -11.84 2.75 -0.35
CA VAL A 233 -11.30 3.85 -1.16
C VAL A 233 -9.82 3.66 -1.50
N GLU A 234 -8.99 3.14 -0.58
CA GLU A 234 -7.56 2.92 -0.84
C GLU A 234 -7.36 1.71 -1.77
N GLU A 235 -8.08 0.61 -1.52
CA GLU A 235 -8.09 -0.54 -2.42
C GLU A 235 -8.57 -0.17 -3.83
N ASP A 236 -9.62 0.65 -3.95
CA ASP A 236 -10.13 1.12 -5.24
C ASP A 236 -9.10 2.01 -5.96
N LYS A 237 -8.36 2.84 -5.23
CA LYS A 237 -7.25 3.64 -5.77
C LYS A 237 -6.13 2.73 -6.28
N ASP A 238 -5.74 1.72 -5.51
CA ASP A 238 -4.68 0.77 -5.88
C ASP A 238 -5.06 -0.03 -7.12
N LEU A 239 -6.30 -0.53 -7.18
CA LEU A 239 -6.83 -1.22 -8.35
C LEU A 239 -6.89 -0.30 -9.58
N SER A 240 -7.26 0.97 -9.40
CA SER A 240 -7.27 1.97 -10.47
C SER A 240 -5.86 2.25 -11.01
N LEU A 241 -4.89 2.45 -10.11
CA LEU A 241 -3.48 2.67 -10.46
C LEU A 241 -2.87 1.44 -11.16
N GLN A 242 -3.17 0.24 -10.66
CA GLN A 242 -2.75 -1.02 -11.27
C GLN A 242 -3.32 -1.17 -12.69
N LYS A 243 -4.63 -0.91 -12.88
CA LYS A 243 -5.27 -0.94 -14.21
C LYS A 243 -4.63 0.06 -15.17
N LYS A 244 -4.39 1.29 -14.70
CA LYS A 244 -3.72 2.32 -15.50
C LYS A 244 -2.31 1.89 -15.90
N THR A 245 -1.54 1.33 -14.98
CA THR A 245 -0.18 0.82 -15.26
C THR A 245 -0.21 -0.29 -16.31
N ARG A 246 -1.15 -1.23 -16.22
CA ARG A 246 -1.33 -2.30 -17.22
C ARG A 246 -1.73 -1.78 -18.60
N GLN A 247 -2.53 -0.72 -18.66
CA GLN A 247 -2.92 -0.05 -19.92
C GLN A 247 -1.76 0.70 -20.58
N MET A 248 -0.70 1.00 -19.83
CA MET A 248 0.51 1.69 -20.31
C MET A 248 1.62 0.72 -20.75
N ASN A 249 1.29 -0.55 -21.00
CA ASN A 249 2.25 -1.57 -21.46
C ASN A 249 2.90 -1.27 -22.83
N TRP A 250 2.38 -0.31 -23.58
CA TRP A 250 2.90 0.13 -24.87
C TRP A 250 3.97 1.22 -24.78
N ILE A 251 4.21 1.79 -23.59
CA ILE A 251 5.23 2.83 -23.39
C ILE A 251 6.62 2.21 -23.55
N THR A 252 7.46 2.82 -24.37
CA THR A 252 8.86 2.42 -24.56
C THR A 252 9.82 3.43 -23.90
N PRO A 253 11.07 3.02 -23.57
CA PRO A 253 12.06 3.91 -22.96
C PRO A 253 12.32 5.18 -23.79
N GLU A 254 12.26 5.10 -25.12
CA GLU A 254 12.47 6.24 -26.01
C GLU A 254 11.35 7.29 -25.92
N MET A 255 10.14 6.90 -25.51
CA MET A 255 9.01 7.83 -25.36
C MET A 255 9.13 8.69 -24.11
N ILE A 256 9.90 8.25 -23.11
CA ILE A 256 10.10 8.92 -21.82
C ILE A 256 11.52 9.49 -21.67
N ASP A 257 12.26 9.61 -22.78
CA ASP A 257 13.66 10.07 -22.82
C ASP A 257 14.56 9.32 -21.82
N CYS A 258 14.29 8.03 -21.59
CA CYS A 258 15.08 7.20 -20.67
C CYS A 258 16.45 6.91 -21.29
N VAL A 259 17.52 7.30 -20.59
CA VAL A 259 18.91 7.16 -21.02
C VAL A 259 19.53 5.78 -20.71
N VAL A 260 18.71 4.80 -20.34
CA VAL A 260 19.15 3.46 -19.94
C VAL A 260 19.32 2.56 -21.17
N ASN A 261 20.49 1.94 -21.31
CA ASN A 261 20.77 1.00 -22.39
C ASN A 261 20.45 -0.44 -21.96
N GLU A 262 19.24 -0.90 -22.25
CA GLU A 262 18.75 -2.24 -21.89
C GLU A 262 19.52 -3.41 -22.53
N LYS A 263 20.33 -3.16 -23.57
CA LYS A 263 21.10 -4.22 -24.26
C LYS A 263 22.31 -4.70 -23.46
N LEU A 264 22.71 -3.97 -22.42
CA LEU A 264 23.82 -4.34 -21.57
C LEU A 264 23.33 -5.28 -20.45
N ASP A 265 23.94 -6.47 -20.36
CA ASP A 265 23.58 -7.48 -19.34
C ASP A 265 23.72 -6.95 -17.90
N SER A 266 24.72 -6.10 -17.63
CA SER A 266 24.89 -5.46 -16.33
C SER A 266 23.71 -4.55 -15.97
N VAL A 267 23.22 -3.76 -16.94
CA VAL A 267 22.07 -2.87 -16.76
C VAL A 267 20.80 -3.69 -16.57
N GLN A 268 20.62 -4.77 -17.34
CA GLN A 268 19.48 -5.66 -17.19
C GLN A 268 19.41 -6.29 -15.79
N LYS A 269 20.56 -6.72 -15.24
CA LYS A 269 20.64 -7.25 -13.87
C LYS A 269 20.23 -6.21 -12.82
N LEU A 270 20.72 -4.98 -12.94
CA LEU A 270 20.35 -3.88 -12.04
C LEU A 270 18.86 -3.55 -12.14
N MET A 271 18.29 -3.53 -13.35
CA MET A 271 16.85 -3.31 -13.54
C MET A 271 16.01 -4.42 -12.91
N VAL A 272 16.38 -5.69 -13.09
CA VAL A 272 15.69 -6.82 -12.46
C VAL A 272 15.76 -6.71 -10.93
N GLN A 273 16.90 -6.31 -10.38
CA GLN A 273 17.06 -6.08 -8.95
C GLN A 273 16.19 -4.91 -8.46
N ALA A 274 16.16 -3.79 -9.19
CA ALA A 274 15.30 -2.65 -8.86
C ALA A 274 13.81 -3.03 -8.89
N ILE A 275 13.37 -3.81 -9.88
CA ILE A 275 12.01 -4.33 -9.95
C ILE A 275 11.73 -5.24 -8.75
N SER A 276 12.66 -6.14 -8.42
CA SER A 276 12.53 -7.02 -7.26
C SER A 276 12.33 -6.22 -5.98
N ASN A 277 13.17 -5.21 -5.73
CA ASN A 277 13.07 -4.33 -4.57
C ASN A 277 11.70 -3.64 -4.51
N LEU A 278 11.22 -3.08 -5.63
CA LEU A 278 9.90 -2.44 -5.70
C LEU A 278 8.75 -3.41 -5.39
N THR A 279 8.83 -4.65 -5.88
CA THR A 279 7.81 -5.67 -5.57
C THR A 279 7.88 -6.15 -4.12
N GLU A 280 9.06 -6.12 -3.51
CA GLU A 280 9.27 -6.56 -2.13
C GLU A 280 8.73 -5.55 -1.10
N ILE A 281 8.54 -4.28 -1.47
CA ILE A 281 8.00 -3.22 -0.59
C ILE A 281 6.70 -3.67 0.08
N ASP A 282 5.79 -4.33 -0.65
CA ASP A 282 4.49 -4.76 -0.12
C ASP A 282 4.63 -5.85 0.96
N SER A 283 5.71 -6.64 0.91
CA SER A 283 5.98 -7.69 1.90
C SER A 283 6.45 -7.15 3.25
N LYS A 284 7.01 -5.93 3.28
CA LYS A 284 7.53 -5.30 4.49
C LYS A 284 6.40 -4.73 5.35
N ARG A 285 6.53 -4.83 6.67
CA ARG A 285 5.50 -4.35 7.61
C ARG A 285 5.79 -2.98 8.20
N ILE A 286 7.05 -2.58 8.22
CA ILE A 286 7.53 -1.38 8.90
C ILE A 286 7.79 -0.32 7.83
N PRO A 287 7.38 0.96 8.05
CA PRO A 287 7.65 2.04 7.11
C PRO A 287 9.13 2.22 6.79
N GLN A 288 10.01 2.12 7.79
CA GLN A 288 11.46 2.22 7.62
C GLN A 288 12.01 1.20 6.58
N ASP A 289 11.67 -0.08 6.71
CA ASP A 289 12.07 -1.12 5.73
C ASP A 289 11.51 -0.85 4.32
N LYS A 290 10.28 -0.32 4.22
CA LYS A 290 9.69 0.07 2.93
C LYS A 290 10.48 1.21 2.29
N LEU A 291 10.88 2.21 3.08
CA LEU A 291 11.66 3.35 2.61
C LEU A 291 13.08 2.95 2.22
N GLU A 292 13.71 2.05 2.97
CA GLU A 292 15.03 1.53 2.64
C GLU A 292 15.04 0.83 1.27
N LEU A 293 14.04 0.00 0.98
CA LEU A 293 13.89 -0.63 -0.34
C LEU A 293 13.70 0.40 -1.47
N ILE A 294 12.95 1.48 -1.21
CA ILE A 294 12.78 2.58 -2.19
C ILE A 294 14.13 3.25 -2.44
N VAL A 295 14.86 3.59 -1.37
CA VAL A 295 16.19 4.22 -1.46
C VAL A 295 17.17 3.33 -2.23
N ASP A 296 17.19 2.04 -1.93
CA ASP A 296 18.05 1.09 -2.63
C ASP A 296 17.65 0.91 -4.10
N THR A 297 16.36 0.91 -4.41
CA THR A 297 15.88 0.95 -5.80
C THR A 297 16.39 2.19 -6.53
N CYS A 298 16.32 3.36 -5.88
CA CYS A 298 16.84 4.60 -6.45
C CYS A 298 18.35 4.50 -6.70
N LYS A 299 19.13 3.99 -5.74
CA LYS A 299 20.59 3.79 -5.89
C LYS A 299 20.95 2.83 -7.03
N LEU A 300 20.10 1.84 -7.33
CA LEU A 300 20.30 0.94 -8.48
C LEU A 300 19.96 1.60 -9.82
N SER A 301 19.14 2.65 -9.79
CA SER A 301 18.66 3.36 -10.97
C SER A 301 19.55 4.53 -11.40
N PHE A 302 20.42 5.01 -10.50
CA PHE A 302 21.39 6.10 -10.72
C PHE A 302 22.82 5.55 -10.79
#